data_AF-A0A377V290-F1
#
_entry.id   AF-A0A377V290-F1
#
_cell.length_a   1.000
_cell.length_b   1.000
_cell.length_c   1.000
_cell.angle_alpha   90.00
_cell.angle_beta   90.00
_cell.angle_gamma   90.00
#
_symmetry.space_group_name_H-M   'P 1'
#
loop_
_entity.id
_entity.type
_entity.pdbx_description
1 polymer ?
#
loop_
_entity_poly.entity_id
_entity_poly.type
_entity_poly.pdbx_seq_one_letter_code
_entity_poly.pdbx_strand_id
1 'polypeptide(L)'
;MPGLNLAFVASRDEEKVKRDLPDVTVIASPEAAVQHPDVDLVVIASPNATHAPLARLALNAGKHVVVDKPFTLDMQEARELIALAEGETASAFRLP
;
A
#
# COMPACT_ATOMS: atom_id res chain seq x y z
N MET A 1 -9.80 -15.10 -2.64
CA MET A 1 -10.96 -14.28 -3.06
C MET A 1 -11.00 -14.31 -4.57
N PRO A 2 -12.11 -14.72 -5.21
CA PRO A 2 -12.20 -14.58 -6.65
C PRO A 2 -12.05 -13.09 -7.01
N GLY A 3 -11.15 -12.77 -7.95
CA GLY A 3 -10.93 -11.40 -8.43
C GLY A 3 -9.75 -10.62 -7.81
N LEU A 4 -9.04 -11.16 -6.81
CA LEU A 4 -7.83 -10.55 -6.25
C LEU A 4 -6.66 -11.54 -6.28
N ASN A 5 -5.48 -11.05 -6.69
CA ASN A 5 -4.23 -11.80 -6.69
C ASN A 5 -3.19 -11.06 -5.83
N LEU A 6 -2.59 -11.75 -4.85
CA LEU A 6 -1.46 -11.20 -4.10
C LEU A 6 -0.18 -11.38 -4.94
N ALA A 7 0.08 -10.43 -5.84
CA ALA A 7 1.19 -10.53 -6.79
C ALA A 7 2.56 -10.20 -6.17
N PHE A 8 2.61 -9.25 -5.23
CA PHE A 8 3.84 -8.76 -4.63
C PHE A 8 3.72 -8.60 -3.12
N VAL A 9 4.83 -8.78 -2.41
CA VAL A 9 4.99 -8.43 -0.98
C VAL A 9 6.23 -7.56 -0.79
N ALA A 10 6.06 -6.40 -0.17
CA ALA A 10 7.18 -5.56 0.24
C ALA A 10 7.78 -6.07 1.56
N SER A 11 9.00 -6.61 1.55
CA SER A 11 9.67 -7.10 2.76
C SER A 11 11.18 -7.04 2.62
N ARG A 12 11.87 -6.72 3.72
CA ARG A 12 13.34 -6.83 3.83
C ARG A 12 13.81 -8.26 4.10
N ASP A 13 12.88 -9.14 4.46
CA ASP A 13 13.13 -10.54 4.80
C ASP A 13 12.29 -11.41 3.83
N GLU A 14 12.91 -11.80 2.73
CA GLU A 14 12.29 -12.62 1.69
C GLU A 14 12.04 -14.05 2.17
N GLU A 15 13.01 -14.66 2.87
CA GLU A 15 12.88 -16.01 3.38
C GLU A 15 11.65 -16.15 4.29
N LYS A 16 11.40 -15.15 5.14
CA LYS A 16 10.20 -15.13 5.99
C LYS A 16 8.91 -15.13 5.18
N VAL A 17 8.83 -14.36 4.09
CA VAL A 17 7.64 -14.32 3.24
C VAL A 17 7.46 -15.64 2.50
N LYS A 18 8.55 -16.18 1.94
CA LYS A 18 8.53 -17.40 1.12
C LYS A 18 8.13 -18.66 1.90
N ARG A 19 8.28 -18.68 3.24
CA ARG A 19 7.77 -19.77 4.08
C ARG A 19 6.25 -19.91 4.01
N ASP A 20 5.53 -18.80 3.92
CA ASP A 20 4.06 -18.78 3.91
C ASP A 20 3.49 -18.58 2.49
N LEU A 21 4.24 -17.90 1.62
CA LEU A 21 3.85 -17.51 0.26
C LEU A 21 4.99 -17.83 -0.73
N PRO A 22 5.19 -19.11 -1.11
CA PRO A 22 6.35 -19.52 -1.90
C PRO A 22 6.41 -18.86 -3.29
N ASP A 23 5.26 -18.60 -3.91
CA ASP A 23 5.18 -18.12 -5.30
C ASP A 23 5.11 -16.59 -5.43
N VAL A 24 4.95 -15.84 -4.32
CA VAL A 24 4.81 -14.38 -4.40
C VAL A 24 6.14 -13.70 -4.69
N THR A 25 6.15 -12.69 -5.53
CA THR A 25 7.36 -11.88 -5.75
C THR A 25 7.61 -10.97 -4.56
N VAL A 26 8.83 -10.99 -4.01
CA VAL A 26 9.20 -10.12 -2.89
C VAL A 26 9.98 -8.91 -3.42
N ILE A 27 9.56 -7.72 -3.02
CA ILE A 27 10.24 -6.44 -3.35
C ILE A 27 10.84 -5.88 -2.06
N ALA A 28 12.14 -5.59 -2.05
CA ALA A 28 12.82 -5.15 -0.83
C ALA A 28 12.51 -3.70 -0.41
N SER A 29 12.15 -2.83 -1.36
CA SER A 29 11.79 -1.42 -1.11
C SER A 29 10.28 -1.24 -1.14
N PRO A 30 9.69 -0.73 -0.04
CA PRO A 30 8.28 -0.33 -0.02
C PRO A 30 7.95 0.70 -1.10
N GLU A 31 8.82 1.69 -1.33
CA GLU A 31 8.63 2.74 -2.32
C GLU A 31 8.55 2.16 -3.74
N ALA A 32 9.45 1.26 -4.09
CA ALA A 32 9.42 0.55 -5.37
C ALA A 32 8.15 -0.32 -5.51
N ALA A 33 7.72 -0.97 -4.42
CA ALA A 33 6.53 -1.82 -4.44
C ALA A 33 5.24 -1.03 -4.64
N VAL A 34 5.07 0.10 -3.93
CA VAL A 34 3.82 0.89 -4.02
C VAL A 34 3.67 1.62 -5.36
N GLN A 35 4.74 1.76 -6.13
CA GLN A 35 4.74 2.39 -7.46
C GLN A 35 4.87 1.37 -8.60
N HIS A 36 4.84 0.06 -8.31
CA HIS A 36 5.07 -0.97 -9.32
C HIS A 36 4.02 -0.86 -10.45
N PRO A 37 4.43 -0.92 -11.74
CA PRO A 37 3.52 -0.70 -12.86
C PRO A 37 2.38 -1.73 -12.89
N ASP A 38 2.67 -2.99 -12.58
CA ASP A 38 1.71 -4.11 -12.64
C ASP A 38 0.85 -4.30 -11.38
N VAL A 39 0.82 -3.31 -10.47
CA VAL A 39 -0.02 -3.34 -9.26
C VAL A 39 -1.22 -2.44 -9.46
N ASP A 40 -2.44 -2.95 -9.18
CA ASP A 40 -3.67 -2.15 -9.20
C ASP A 40 -4.01 -1.56 -7.82
N LEU A 41 -3.74 -2.33 -6.76
CA LEU A 41 -4.11 -2.06 -5.37
C LEU A 41 -2.92 -2.28 -4.43
N VAL A 42 -2.67 -1.31 -3.54
CA VAL A 42 -1.65 -1.37 -2.49
C VAL A 42 -2.32 -1.51 -1.12
N VAL A 43 -1.86 -2.46 -0.32
CA VAL A 43 -2.23 -2.58 1.11
C VAL A 43 -1.03 -2.19 1.97
N ILE A 44 -1.16 -1.11 2.73
CA ILE A 44 -0.09 -0.58 3.58
C ILE A 44 -0.31 -1.06 5.02
N ALA A 45 0.43 -2.10 5.40
CA ALA A 45 0.47 -2.68 6.75
C ALA A 45 1.88 -2.60 7.38
N SER A 46 2.60 -1.53 7.04
CA SER A 46 3.95 -1.20 7.54
C SER A 46 3.89 -0.44 8.87
N PRO A 47 5.01 -0.06 9.52
CA PRO A 47 4.94 0.78 10.73
C PRO A 47 4.19 2.11 10.51
N ASN A 48 3.42 2.58 11.50
CA ASN A 48 2.50 3.71 11.37
C ASN A 48 3.08 4.97 10.72
N ALA A 49 4.35 5.30 11.01
CA ALA A 49 5.01 6.49 10.47
C ALA A 49 5.22 6.43 8.95
N THR A 50 5.16 5.25 8.33
CA THR A 50 5.32 5.08 6.89
C THR A 50 3.99 5.09 6.14
N HIS A 51 2.85 5.10 6.84
CA HIS A 51 1.53 5.04 6.22
C HIS A 51 1.29 6.19 5.25
N ALA A 52 1.36 7.43 5.74
CA ALA A 52 1.09 8.61 4.92
C ALA A 52 2.06 8.79 3.73
N PRO A 53 3.40 8.70 3.90
CA PRO A 53 4.30 8.84 2.75
C PRO A 53 4.11 7.75 1.71
N LEU A 54 3.89 6.49 2.11
CA LEU A 54 3.66 5.39 1.16
C LEU A 54 2.29 5.50 0.49
N ALA A 55 1.25 5.90 1.21
CA ALA A 55 -0.08 6.12 0.65
C ALA A 55 -0.05 7.23 -0.40
N ARG A 56 0.68 8.32 -0.13
CA ARG A 56 0.87 9.42 -1.09
C ARG A 56 1.58 8.96 -2.36
N LEU A 57 2.65 8.17 -2.23
CA LEU A 57 3.37 7.62 -3.38
C LEU A 57 2.48 6.70 -4.22
N ALA A 58 1.70 5.83 -3.57
CA ALA A 58 0.77 4.93 -4.23
C ALA A 58 -0.34 5.69 -4.97
N LEU A 59 -0.99 6.65 -4.31
CA LEU A 59 -2.05 7.48 -4.90
C LEU A 59 -1.53 8.30 -6.09
N ASN A 60 -0.37 8.94 -5.96
CA ASN A 60 0.27 9.67 -7.07
C ASN A 60 0.68 8.77 -8.24
N ALA A 61 0.87 7.46 -7.99
CA ALA A 61 1.13 6.47 -9.02
C ALA A 61 -0.17 5.86 -9.61
N GLY A 62 -1.34 6.44 -9.28
CA GLY A 62 -2.65 6.02 -9.77
C GLY A 62 -3.14 4.71 -9.16
N LYS A 63 -2.62 4.29 -8.00
CA LYS A 63 -2.97 3.01 -7.37
C LYS A 63 -4.12 3.17 -6.39
N HIS A 64 -5.00 2.17 -6.29
CA HIS A 64 -5.92 2.08 -5.16
C HIS A 64 -5.14 1.80 -3.88
N VAL A 65 -5.59 2.33 -2.73
CA VAL A 65 -4.87 2.22 -1.47
C VAL A 65 -5.77 1.79 -0.33
N VAL A 66 -5.35 0.76 0.39
CA VAL A 66 -5.88 0.37 1.70
C VAL A 66 -4.78 0.60 2.73
N VAL A 67 -5.10 1.25 3.83
CA VAL A 67 -4.13 1.53 4.90
C VAL A 67 -4.61 0.90 6.19
N ASP A 68 -3.72 0.17 6.86
CA ASP A 68 -3.99 -0.38 8.19
C ASP A 68 -4.07 0.75 9.23
N LYS A 69 -4.77 0.51 10.34
CA LYS A 69 -4.90 1.50 11.40
C LYS A 69 -3.62 1.61 12.23
N PRO A 70 -3.27 2.81 12.71
CA PRO A 70 -3.92 4.09 12.45
C PRO A 70 -3.66 4.60 11.03
N PHE A 71 -4.66 5.21 10.40
CA PHE A 71 -4.58 5.68 9.01
C PHE A 71 -3.39 6.63 8.77
N THR A 72 -3.24 7.63 9.64
CA THR A 72 -2.10 8.54 9.72
C THR A 72 -1.84 8.87 11.19
N LEU A 73 -0.71 9.52 11.49
CA LEU A 73 -0.42 10.05 12.83
C LEU A 73 -1.01 11.45 13.06
N ASP A 74 -1.44 12.11 11.98
CA ASP A 74 -1.93 13.48 11.99
C ASP A 74 -3.21 13.63 11.13
N MET A 75 -4.18 14.39 11.63
CA MET A 75 -5.48 14.58 10.97
C MET A 75 -5.41 15.44 9.71
N GLN A 76 -4.45 16.37 9.62
CA GLN A 76 -4.18 17.15 8.41
C GLN A 76 -3.67 16.22 7.31
N GLU A 77 -2.71 15.33 7.60
CA GLU A 77 -2.24 14.33 6.64
C GLU A 77 -3.38 13.42 6.14
N ALA A 78 -4.26 12.98 7.04
CA ALA A 78 -5.42 12.17 6.65
C ALA A 78 -6.31 12.91 5.63
N ARG A 79 -6.59 14.19 5.87
CA ARG A 79 -7.42 15.01 4.97
C ARG A 79 -6.75 15.21 3.61
N GLU A 80 -5.44 15.43 3.60
CA GLU A 80 -4.69 15.58 2.36
C GLU A 80 -4.69 14.31 1.51
N LEU A 81 -4.57 13.14 2.14
CA LEU A 81 -4.64 11.85 1.43
C LEU A 81 -6.03 11.56 0.88
N ILE A 82 -7.08 11.91 1.63
CA ILE A 82 -8.47 11.79 1.16
C ILE A 82 -8.69 12.70 -0.06
N ALA A 83 -8.31 13.97 0.04
CA ALA A 83 -8.43 14.92 -1.07
C ALA A 83 -7.62 14.48 -2.30
N LEU A 84 -6.43 13.90 -2.09
CA LEU A 84 -5.63 13.33 -3.17
C LEU A 84 -6.33 12.14 -3.83
N ALA A 85 -6.92 11.23 -3.04
CA ALA A 85 -7.64 10.08 -3.57
C ALA A 85 -8.89 10.50 -4.36
N GLU A 86 -9.63 11.52 -3.91
CA GLU A 86 -10.82 12.02 -4.63
C GLU A 86 -10.49 12.71 -5.96
N GLY A 87 -9.30 13.31 -6.08
CA GLY A 87 -8.82 13.93 -7.32
C GLY A 87 -8.31 12.94 -8.37
N GLU A 88 -7.93 11.73 -7.94
CA GLU A 88 -7.44 10.65 -8.77
C GLU A 88 -8.56 9.60 -9.01
N THR A 89 -8.41 8.69 -9.97
CA THR A 89 -9.33 7.53 -10.10
C THR A 89 -9.08 6.46 -9.01
N ALA A 90 -8.36 6.82 -7.94
CA ALA A 90 -7.97 5.95 -6.85
C ALA A 90 -8.97 6.04 -5.69
N SER A 91 -9.04 5.00 -4.87
CA SER A 91 -9.92 4.98 -3.69
C SER A 91 -9.10 4.64 -2.46
N ALA A 92 -9.21 5.47 -1.42
CA ALA A 92 -8.58 5.22 -0.12
C ALA A 92 -9.60 4.56 0.80
N PHE A 93 -9.34 3.31 1.20
CA PHE A 93 -10.21 2.58 2.12
C PHE A 93 -9.51 2.36 3.47
N ARG A 94 -10.27 2.59 4.54
CA ARG A 94 -9.84 2.32 5.92
C ARG A 94 -10.40 0.96 6.37
N LEU A 95 -9.54 0.12 6.94
CA LEU A 95 -9.97 -1.11 7.62
C LEU A 95 -10.56 -0.78 9.02
N PRO A 96 -11.60 -1.52 9.48
CA PRO A 96 -12.31 -1.24 10.73
C PRO A 96 -11.42 -1.27 11.98
#